data_AF-A0A8K0A621-F1
#
_entry.id   AF-A0A8K0A621-F1
#
_cell.length_a   1.000
_cell.length_b   1.000
_cell.length_c   1.000
_cell.angle_alpha   90.00
_cell.angle_beta   90.00
_cell.angle_gamma   90.00
#
_symmetry.space_group_name_H-M   'P 1'
#
loop_
_entity.id
_entity.type
_entity.pdbx_description
1 polymer ?
#
loop_
_entity_poly.entity_id
_entity_poly.type
_entity_poly.pdbx_seq_one_letter_code
_entity_poly.pdbx_strand_id
1 'polypeptide(L)' 'MWEGYLAQHDGPFIAGKDFTLADASLFPMIAFVVRNQLPLKERFPRLASYYERLKERPSVKTSWPPHWLTTPEPDLMKDV' A
#
# COMPACT_ATOMS: atom_id res chain seq x y z
N MET A 1 -13.26 3.69 0.83
CA MET A 1 -13.07 3.90 2.29
C MET A 1 -11.67 4.44 2.58
N TRP A 2 -10.59 3.67 2.35
CA TRP A 2 -9.20 4.13 2.58
C TRP A 2 -8.72 5.30 1.70
N GLU A 3 -9.05 5.29 0.41
CA GLU A 3 -8.79 6.41 -0.52
C GLU A 3 -9.34 7.75 0.00
N GLY A 4 -10.51 7.72 0.65
CA GLY A 4 -11.15 8.89 1.22
C GLY A 4 -10.43 9.43 2.46
N TYR A 5 -9.82 8.57 3.28
CA TYR A 5 -9.02 9.02 4.43
C TYR A 5 -7.79 9.82 3.98
N LEU A 6 -7.10 9.39 2.90
CA LEU A 6 -6.00 10.14 2.28
C LEU A 6 -6.48 11.43 1.57
N ALA A 7 -7.78 11.68 1.48
CA ALA A 7 -8.34 12.93 0.99
C ALA A 7 -8.76 13.87 2.13
N GLN A 8 -8.98 13.36 3.35
CA GLN A 8 -9.47 14.12 4.49
C GLN A 8 -8.38 14.93 5.19
N HIS A 9 -7.12 14.51 5.08
CA HIS A 9 -5.98 15.24 5.59
C HIS A 9 -4.97 15.46 4.47
N ASP A 10 -4.28 16.60 4.50
CA ASP A 10 -3.28 16.98 3.49
C ASP A 10 -1.91 16.33 3.77
N GLY A 11 -1.94 15.07 4.19
CA GLY A 11 -0.80 14.32 4.71
C GLY A 11 -0.43 13.12 3.84
N PRO A 12 0.86 12.76 3.76
CA PRO A 12 1.31 11.62 2.96
C PRO A 12 1.04 10.25 3.60
N PHE A 13 0.54 10.19 4.84
CA PHE A 13 0.32 8.97 5.63
C PHE A 13 -1.15 8.80 5.99
N ILE A 14 -1.62 7.59 6.27
CA ILE A 14 -3.05 7.30 6.38
C ILE A 14 -3.77 8.08 7.48
N ALA A 15 -3.05 8.51 8.52
CA ALA A 15 -3.58 9.25 9.66
C ALA A 15 -3.04 10.69 9.78
N GLY A 16 -2.42 11.24 8.72
CA GLY A 16 -1.97 12.63 8.68
C GLY A 16 -0.54 12.81 8.17
N LYS A 17 0.21 13.70 8.82
CA LYS A 17 1.53 14.18 8.36
C LYS A 17 2.69 13.27 8.72
N ASP A 18 2.54 12.48 9.77
CA ASP A 18 3.58 11.61 10.31
C ASP A 18 3.25 10.14 10.10
N PHE A 19 4.29 9.32 9.96
CA PHE A 19 4.13 7.87 9.93
C PHE A 19 3.79 7.36 11.33
N THR A 20 2.73 6.57 11.44
CA THR A 20 2.23 6.06 12.72
C THR A 20 2.00 4.55 12.70
N LEU A 21 1.50 4.01 13.82
CA LEU A 21 1.04 2.63 13.90
C LEU A 21 -0.07 2.32 12.87
N ALA A 22 -0.87 3.32 12.48
CA ALA A 22 -1.91 3.13 11.47
C ALA A 22 -1.30 2.73 10.12
N ASP A 23 -0.21 3.39 9.71
CA ASP A 23 0.52 3.09 8.48
C ASP A 23 1.20 1.72 8.55
N ALA A 24 1.87 1.44 9.67
CA ALA A 24 2.54 0.16 9.91
C ALA A 24 1.57 -1.02 9.85
N SER A 25 0.33 -0.83 10.30
CA SER A 25 -0.72 -1.85 10.31
C SER A 25 -1.42 -1.98 8.95
N LEU A 26 -1.67 -0.87 8.27
CA LEU A 26 -2.41 -0.87 7.00
C LEU A 26 -1.53 -1.27 5.81
N PHE A 27 -0.27 -0.83 5.76
CA PHE A 27 0.57 -1.01 4.59
C PHE A 27 0.73 -2.48 4.14
N PRO A 28 0.91 -3.48 5.03
CA PRO A 28 0.96 -4.89 4.63
C PRO A 28 -0.30 -5.34 3.88
N MET A 29 -1.48 -4.86 4.28
CA MET A 29 -2.74 -5.17 3.60
C MET A 29 -2.80 -4.56 2.20
N ILE A 30 -2.33 -3.31 2.03
CA ILE A 30 -2.24 -2.65 0.72
C ILE A 30 -1.23 -3.37 -0.18
N ALA A 31 -0.05 -3.68 0.35
CA ALA A 31 0.98 -4.42 -0.40
C ALA A 31 0.48 -5.80 -0.84
N PHE A 32 -0.30 -6.49 -0.01
CA PHE A 32 -0.90 -7.76 -0.35
C PHE A 32 -1.89 -7.65 -1.51
N VAL A 33 -2.81 -6.68 -1.50
CA VAL A 33 -3.77 -6.54 -2.62
C VAL A 33 -3.09 -6.08 -3.91
N VAL A 34 -2.02 -5.28 -3.83
CA VAL A 34 -1.19 -4.93 -4.99
C VAL A 34 -0.47 -6.15 -5.55
N ARG A 35 0.12 -6.99 -4.70
CA ARG A 35 0.75 -8.26 -5.10
C ARG A 35 -0.24 -9.20 -5.79
N ASN A 36 -1.53 -9.09 -5.49
CA ASN A 36 -2.62 -9.84 -6.12
C ASN A 36 -3.24 -9.11 -7.33
N GLN A 37 -2.52 -8.14 -7.91
CA GLN A 37 -2.88 -7.42 -9.13
C GLN A 37 -4.13 -6.53 -9.03
N LEU A 38 -4.48 -6.01 -7.84
CA LEU A 38 -5.50 -4.97 -7.74
C LEU A 38 -5.08 -3.76 -8.61
N PRO A 39 -5.93 -3.24 -9.51
CA PRO A 39 -5.65 -2.04 -10.34
C PRO A 39 -5.68 -0.77 -9.48
N LEU A 40 -4.67 -0.62 -8.61
CA LEU A 40 -4.61 0.38 -7.55
C LEU A 40 -4.54 1.79 -8.15
N LYS A 41 -3.76 1.99 -9.21
CA LYS A 41 -3.53 3.31 -9.82
C LYS A 41 -4.76 3.85 -10.53
N GLU A 42 -5.49 2.98 -11.20
CA GLU A 42 -6.67 3.31 -11.99
C GLU A 42 -7.87 3.65 -11.09
N ARG A 43 -7.99 2.94 -9.96
CA ARG A 43 -9.16 3.06 -9.07
C ARG A 43 -8.92 3.93 -7.84
N PHE A 44 -7.69 3.99 -7.35
CA PHE A 44 -7.34 4.58 -6.06
C PHE A 44 -6.02 5.38 -6.14
N PRO A 45 -6.00 6.51 -6.87
CA PRO A 45 -4.76 7.24 -7.17
C PRO A 45 -4.02 7.75 -5.92
N ARG A 46 -4.72 8.12 -4.84
CA ARG A 46 -4.06 8.54 -3.58
C ARG A 46 -3.44 7.35 -2.86
N LEU A 47 -4.15 6.23 -2.79
CA LEU A 47 -3.59 4.98 -2.26
C LEU A 47 -2.40 4.49 -3.08
N ALA A 48 -2.42 4.65 -4.40
CA ALA A 48 -1.27 4.33 -5.23
C ALA A 48 -0.04 5.19 -4.87
N SER A 49 -0.24 6.51 -4.71
CA SER A 49 0.84 7.40 -4.26
C SER A 49 1.34 7.05 -2.84
N TYR A 50 0.43 6.72 -1.94
CA TYR A 50 0.74 6.23 -0.59
C TYR A 50 1.56 4.93 -0.62
N TYR A 51 1.14 3.95 -1.43
CA TYR A 51 1.83 2.67 -1.58
C TYR A 51 3.26 2.85 -2.08
N GLU A 52 3.46 3.58 -3.17
CA GLU A 52 4.80 3.83 -3.74
C GLU A 52 5.72 4.53 -2.73
N ARG A 53 5.19 5.49 -1.98
CA ARG A 53 5.96 6.17 -0.94
C ARG A 53 6.40 5.23 0.18
N LEU A 54 5.48 4.42 0.70
CA LEU A 54 5.78 3.55 1.85
C LEU A 54 6.65 2.35 1.45
N LYS A 55 6.49 1.83 0.24
CA LYS A 55 7.34 0.77 -0.34
C LYS A 55 8.82 1.13 -0.28
N GLU A 56 9.16 2.41 -0.41
CA GLU A 56 10.54 2.88 -0.39
C GLU A 56 11.15 3.02 1.01
N ARG A 57 10.35 2.93 2.08
CA ARG A 57 10.84 3.09 3.46
C ARG A 57 11.82 1.97 3.84
N PRO A 58 12.93 2.27 4.55
CA PRO A 58 13.85 1.24 5.02
C PRO A 58 13.16 0.12 5.81
N SER A 59 12.24 0.47 6.72
CA SER A 59 11.51 -0.51 7.52
C SER A 59 10.65 -1.45 6.68
N VAL A 60 10.08 -0.96 5.58
CA VAL A 60 9.26 -1.77 4.66
C VAL A 60 10.14 -2.68 3.82
N LYS A 61 11.26 -2.17 3.28
CA LYS A 61 12.22 -2.98 2.53
C LYS A 61 12.82 -4.11 3.39
N THR A 62 13.17 -3.82 4.65
CA THR A 62 13.70 -4.82 5.59
C THR A 62 12.67 -5.88 5.99
N SER A 63 11.38 -5.51 6.06
CA SER A 63 10.30 -6.43 6.45
C SER A 63 9.54 -7.04 5.26
N TRP A 64 10.01 -6.81 4.03
CA TRP A 64 9.35 -7.30 2.83
C TRP A 64 9.34 -8.84 2.83
N PRO A 65 8.21 -9.50 2.51
CA PRO A 65 8.15 -10.96 2.52
C PRO A 65 9.15 -11.56 1.52
N PRO A 66 10.17 -12.32 1.95
CA PRO A 66 11.25 -12.76 1.08
C PRO A 66 10.76 -13.70 -0.03
N HIS A 67 9.73 -14.49 0.26
CA HIS A 67 9.13 -15.41 -0.71
C HIS A 67 8.40 -14.69 -1.86
N TRP A 68 8.05 -13.40 -1.74
CA TRP A 68 7.45 -12.65 -2.86
C TRP A 68 8.46 -12.37 -3.98
N LEU A 69 9.77 -12.38 -3.68
CA LEU A 69 10.83 -12.18 -4.66
C LEU A 69 11.04 -13.39 -5.57
N THR A 70 10.64 -14.57 -5.11
CA THR A 70 10.91 -15.86 -5.79
C THR A 70 9.65 -16.56 -6.29
N THR A 71 8.47 -16.09 -5.89
CA THR A 71 7.18 -16.64 -6.34
C THR A 71 6.56 -15.73 -7.40
N PRO A 72 5.69 -16.27 -8.28
CA PRO A 72 4.91 -15.46 -9.20
C PRO A 72 3.83 -14.64 -8.48
N GLU A 73 3.41 -13.53 -9.09
CA GLU A 73 2.29 -12.71 -8.61
C GLU A 73 0.97 -13.41 -8.89
N PRO A 74 0.14 -13.70 -7.86
CA PRO A 74 -1.22 -14.18 -8.10
C PRO A 74 -2.07 -13.08 -8.74
N ASP A 75 -3.22 -13.45 -9.29
CA ASP A 75 -4.12 -12.53 -9.99
C ASP A 75 -5.50 -12.40 -9.33
N LEU A 76 -5.58 -12.72 -8.03
CA LEU A 76 -6.84 -12.82 -7.28
C LEU A 76 -7.69 -11.53 -7.26
N MET A 77 -7.09 -10.37 -7.52
CA MET A 77 -7.75 -9.06 -7.44
C MET A 77 -7.75 -8.29 -8.78
N LYS A 78 -7.32 -8.90 -9.89
CA LYS A 78 -7.17 -8.21 -11.19
C LYS A 78 -8.49 -7.63 -11.75
N ASP A 79 -9.61 -8.31 -11.46
CA ASP A 79 -10.94 -8.01 -12.02
C ASP A 79 -11.88 -7.33 -11.00
N VAL A 80 -11.35 -6.97 -9.81
CA VAL A 80 -12.13 -6.31 -8.74
C VAL A 80 -12.41 -4.86 -9.07
#